data_AF-A0A7Y0XWJ3-F1
#
_entry.id   AF-A0A7Y0XWJ3-F1
#
_cell.length_a   1.000
_cell.length_b   1.000
_cell.length_c   1.000
_cell.angle_alpha   90.00
_cell.angle_beta   90.00
_cell.angle_gamma   90.00
#
_symmetry.space_group_name_H-M   'P 1'
#
loop_
_entity.id
_entity.type
_entity.pdbx_description
1 polymer ?
#
loop_
_entity_poly.entity_id
_entity_poly.type
_entity_poly.pdbx_seq_one_letter_code
_entity_poly.pdbx_strand_id
1 'polypeptide(L)' 'MTTAERLYKTAKGLPEPVVAEILDFAEFLLKKRSFGEANNSKEALIDIAGGLETSKTFSGDIIEIQKQLRDEWE' A
#
# COMPACT_ATOMS: atom_id res chain seq x y z
N MET A 1 34.55 7.00 -4.15
CA MET A 1 33.63 7.29 -5.26
C MET A 1 32.26 6.77 -4.87
N THR A 2 31.25 7.64 -4.79
CA THR A 2 29.89 7.27 -4.38
C THR A 2 29.08 6.67 -5.53
N THR A 3 27.97 5.99 -5.23
CA THR A 3 27.07 5.46 -6.25
C THR A 3 26.45 6.57 -7.10
N ALA A 4 26.14 7.71 -6.49
CA ALA A 4 25.61 8.89 -7.17
C ALA A 4 26.64 9.50 -8.15
N GLU A 5 27.91 9.62 -7.74
CA GLU A 5 28.99 10.11 -8.63
C GLU A 5 29.19 9.22 -9.86
N ARG A 6 29.07 7.90 -9.69
CA ARG A 6 29.17 6.93 -10.79
C ARG A 6 27.99 7.06 -11.75
N LEU A 7 26.77 7.16 -11.23
CA LEU A 7 25.57 7.42 -12.04
C LEU A 7 25.68 8.74 -12.82
N TYR A 8 26.15 9.81 -12.18
CA TYR A 8 26.35 11.10 -12.83
C TYR A 8 27.38 11.03 -13.97
N LYS A 9 28.52 10.37 -13.74
CA LYS A 9 29.53 10.20 -14.80
C LYS A 9 29.01 9.38 -15.98
N THR A 10 28.21 8.35 -15.72
CA THR A 10 27.59 7.54 -16.77
C THR A 10 26.53 8.34 -17.54
N ALA A 11 25.65 9.05 -16.84
CA ALA A 11 24.60 9.86 -17.46
C ALA A 11 25.15 11.01 -18.31
N LYS A 12 26.28 11.60 -17.91
CA LYS A 12 26.93 12.70 -18.63
C LYS A 12 27.35 12.35 -20.07
N GLY A 13 27.58 11.07 -20.36
CA GLY A 13 27.98 10.61 -21.70
C GLY A 13 26.81 10.19 -22.60
N LEU A 14 25.57 10.27 -22.10
CA LEU A 14 24.38 9.80 -22.83
C LEU A 14 23.75 10.93 -23.67
N PRO A 15 23.01 10.59 -24.73
CA PRO A 15 22.21 11.56 -25.48
C PRO A 15 21.14 12.24 -24.61
N GLU A 16 20.83 13.51 -24.90
CA GLU A 16 19.82 14.33 -24.19
C GLU A 16 18.49 13.59 -23.91
N PRO A 17 17.88 12.87 -24.89
CA PRO A 17 16.62 12.18 -24.65
C PRO A 17 16.71 11.10 -23.56
N VAL A 18 17.85 10.41 -23.48
CA VAL A 18 18.08 9.33 -22.52
C VAL A 18 18.33 9.91 -21.12
N VAL A 19 18.98 11.07 -21.04
CA VAL A 19 19.17 11.79 -19.77
C VAL A 19 17.83 12.24 -19.20
N ALA A 20 16.92 12.72 -20.06
CA ALA A 20 15.56 13.07 -19.67
C ALA A 20 14.80 11.87 -19.10
N GLU A 21 14.84 10.71 -19.76
CA GLU A 21 14.21 9.48 -19.26
C GLU A 21 14.75 9.04 -17.88
N ILE A 22 16.05 9.19 -17.66
CA ILE A 22 16.67 8.88 -16.36
C ILE A 22 16.14 9.82 -15.25
N LEU A 23 15.97 11.10 -15.57
CA LEU A 23 15.41 12.08 -14.63
C LEU A 23 13.94 11.77 -14.33
N ASP A 24 13.14 11.46 -15.34
CA ASP A 24 11.74 11.05 -15.18
C ASP A 24 11.61 9.81 -14.29
N PHE A 25 12.49 8.82 -14.49
CA PHE A 25 12.51 7.62 -13.67
C PHE A 25 12.94 7.91 -12.22
N ALA A 26 13.91 8.81 -12.00
CA ALA A 26 14.31 9.22 -10.67
C ALA A 26 13.15 9.93 -9.94
N GLU A 27 12.40 10.78 -10.63
CA GLU A 27 11.22 11.43 -10.08
C GLU A 27 10.11 10.42 -9.75
N PHE A 28 9.89 9.43 -10.63
CA PHE A 28 8.97 8.33 -10.35
C PHE A 28 9.34 7.57 -9.07
N LEU A 29 10.63 7.27 -8.86
CA LEU A 29 11.09 6.57 -7.65
C LEU A 29 10.85 7.39 -6.38
N LEU A 30 11.07 8.72 -6.43
CA LEU A 30 10.78 9.62 -5.32
C LEU A 30 9.28 9.61 -4.98
N LYS A 31 8.42 9.73 -6.00
CA LYS A 31 6.96 9.65 -5.84
C LYS A 31 6.54 8.28 -5.27
N LYS A 32 7.08 7.19 -5.81
CA LYS A 32 6.79 5.82 -5.34
C LYS A 32 7.15 5.64 -3.86
N ARG A 33 8.31 6.15 -3.43
CA ARG A 33 8.72 6.09 -2.02
C ARG A 33 7.74 6.86 -1.12
N SER A 34 7.36 8.07 -1.52
CA SER A 34 6.37 8.86 -0.76
C SER A 34 5.01 8.16 -0.64
N PHE A 35 4.60 7.43 -1.69
CA PHE A 35 3.39 6.61 -1.67
C PHE A 35 3.50 5.40 -0.74
N GLY A 36 4.66 4.75 -0.70
CA GLY A 36 4.94 3.63 0.19
C GLY A 36 4.95 4.01 1.67
N GLU A 37 5.35 5.23 2.01
CA GLU A 37 5.30 5.76 3.39
C GLU A 37 3.85 6.12 3.80
N ALA A 38 2.99 6.54 2.86
CA ALA A 38 1.57 6.82 3.12
C ALA A 38 0.70 5.56 3.26
N ASN A 39 1.03 4.49 2.52
CA ASN A 39 0.34 3.18 2.58
C ASN A 39 0.93 2.23 3.61
N ASN A 40 1.81 2.70 4.48
CA ASN A 40 2.25 1.95 5.65
C ASN A 40 1.18 2.04 6.74
N SER A 41 -0.08 1.70 6.41
CA SER A 41 -1.02 1.23 7.39
C SER A 41 -0.33 0.06 8.07
N LYS A 42 0.08 0.27 9.32
CA LYS A 42 0.87 -0.70 10.12
C LYS A 42 0.16 -2.04 10.31
N GLU A 43 -1.10 -2.12 9.88
CA GLU A 43 -1.97 -3.26 9.99
C GLU A 43 -1.87 -4.06 8.68
N ALA A 44 -1.24 -5.22 8.77
CA ALA A 44 -1.32 -6.22 7.74
C ALA A 44 -2.77 -6.74 7.66
N LEU A 45 -3.19 -7.27 6.50
CA LEU A 45 -4.54 -7.84 6.35
C LEU A 45 -4.84 -8.96 7.36
N ILE A 46 -3.81 -9.64 7.87
CA ILE A 46 -3.92 -10.64 8.94
C ILE A 46 -4.28 -10.01 10.29
N ASP A 47 -3.91 -8.74 10.52
CA ASP A 47 -4.27 -8.00 11.73
C ASP A 47 -5.75 -7.57 11.70
N ILE A 48 -6.37 -7.57 10.51
CA ILE A 48 -7.80 -7.34 10.29
C ILE A 48 -8.58 -8.67 10.27
N ALA A 49 -7.87 -9.81 10.18
CA ALA A 49 -8.47 -11.13 10.14
C ALA A 49 -8.83 -11.61 11.56
N GLY A 50 -10.07 -11.39 11.97
CA GLY A 50 -10.59 -11.74 13.29
C GLY A 50 -11.22 -10.53 13.99
N GLY A 51 -11.88 -10.73 15.13
CA GLY A 51 -12.47 -9.62 15.91
C GLY A 51 -13.91 -9.26 15.55
N LEU A 52 -14.52 -9.96 14.58
CA LEU A 52 -15.98 -9.93 14.45
C LEU A 52 -16.65 -10.62 15.66
N GLU A 53 -15.97 -11.58 16.30
CA GLU A 53 -16.46 -12.26 17.52
C GLU A 53 -16.72 -11.32 18.71
N THR A 54 -16.02 -10.17 18.78
CA THR A 54 -16.21 -9.15 19.81
C THR A 54 -17.11 -8.00 19.34
N SER A 55 -17.53 -8.01 18.08
CA SER A 55 -18.39 -6.98 17.52
C SER A 55 -19.83 -7.14 18.02
N LYS A 56 -20.51 -6.03 18.29
CA LYS A 56 -21.91 -6.04 18.76
C LYS A 56 -22.86 -6.88 17.89
N THR A 57 -22.59 -6.98 16.59
CA THR A 57 -23.46 -7.65 15.61
C THR A 57 -23.19 -9.15 15.50
N PHE A 58 -21.92 -9.55 15.63
CA PHE A 58 -21.50 -10.95 15.43
C PHE A 58 -21.03 -11.63 16.73
N SER A 59 -21.15 -10.94 17.87
CA SER A 59 -20.93 -11.49 19.21
C SER A 59 -22.20 -12.17 19.72
N GLY A 60 -22.37 -13.47 19.46
CA GLY A 60 -23.56 -14.21 19.87
C GLY A 60 -23.61 -15.61 19.27
N ASP A 61 -24.70 -16.33 19.55
CA ASP A 61 -24.95 -17.62 18.90
C ASP A 61 -25.20 -17.40 17.40
N ILE A 62 -24.55 -18.20 16.56
CA ILE A 62 -24.62 -18.12 15.10
C ILE A 62 -26.06 -18.25 14.63
N ILE A 63 -26.85 -19.12 15.26
CA ILE A 63 -28.25 -19.35 14.89
C ILE A 63 -29.13 -18.14 15.23
N GLU A 64 -28.87 -17.48 16.36
CA GLU A 64 -29.60 -16.27 16.77
C GLU A 64 -29.26 -15.08 15.87
N ILE A 65 -27.98 -14.88 15.54
CA ILE A 65 -27.53 -13.84 14.60
C ILE A 65 -28.17 -14.05 13.23
N GLN A 66 -28.19 -15.29 12.72
CA GLN A 66 -28.81 -15.61 11.44
C GLN A 66 -30.31 -15.40 11.42
N LYS A 67 -30.98 -15.66 12.55
CA LYS A 67 -32.41 -15.40 12.71
C LYS A 67 -32.68 -13.89 12.69
N GLN A 68 -31.96 -13.10 13.49
CA GLN A 68 -32.12 -11.65 13.52
C GLN A 68 -31.89 -11.00 12.15
N LEU A 69 -30.83 -11.39 11.44
CA LEU A 69 -30.55 -10.86 10.09
C LEU A 69 -31.63 -11.22 9.06
N ARG A 70 -32.33 -12.35 9.25
CA ARG A 70 -33.46 -12.74 8.40
C ARG A 70 -34.71 -11.94 8.71
N ASP A 71 -34.98 -11.73 9.99
CA ASP A 71 -36.15 -11.01 10.48
C ASP A 71 -36.04 -9.49 10.21
N GLU A 72 -34.83 -8.93 10.05
CA GLU A 72 -34.59 -7.52 9.69
C GLU A 72 -35.03 -7.14 8.26
N TRP A 73 -35.37 -8.11 7.41
CA TRP A 73 -35.82 -7.89 6.02
C TRP A 73 -37.34 -8.05 5.83
N GLU A 74 -38.08 -8.33 6.91
CA GLU A 74 -39.55 -8.30 6.97
C GLU A 74 -40.09 -6.94 7.46
#